data_AF-A0A2S4KLH6-F1
#
_entry.id   AF-A0A2S4KLH6-F1
#
_cell.length_a   1.000
_cell.length_b   1.000
_cell.length_c   1.000
_cell.angle_alpha   90.00
_cell.angle_beta   90.00
_cell.angle_gamma   90.00
#
_symmetry.space_group_name_H-M   'P 1'
#
loop_
_entity.id
_entity.type
_entity.pdbx_description
1 polymer ?
#
loop_
_entity_poly.entity_id
_entity_poly.type
_entity_poly.pdbx_seq_one_letter_code
_entity_poly.pdbx_strand_id
1 'polypeptide(L)'
;MLLPYGSMRLRPRVFLLSAAVFAATLWTFLAGRQPAPTSPDAQALERDYPLTWKHVHLFNGTGGAWYIPPGWMGEGQPEPQTIVEAARLASNAATSKRHRQLAFSNIPLLVHQTSATAQVTRWKPDVLPWVEQWLQYSVSPDRSSPMAYFFWDDGGILAFMREFESDFLDDFNALFTPVERADIFRILACKWFGGVVRVPLPTARLDARLLTRPHPATWIRSSDLAVWTDEVTGSTYGHEFGQGASSASDKTSSRLVNLLWGLEADTDPQSDAYWRMGYTYPVQLTQWALASAPKHPVLSRFMDGLNAQISEAKNASSDAAGATAAAGKADPLTRTGPAAVTLATSTWLHKEIGFRWNALTGLKDGGRAKLVSDILVLPITGFSPGRGKYGNMGSKPVTDPDARLHHHALGSWRRFDLRVEYGKFCRTMFGWCKTWTKVPA
;
A
#
# COMPACT_ATOMS: atom_id res chain seq x y z
N MET A 1 59.79 -8.92 -41.43
CA MET A 1 58.88 -7.90 -40.86
C MET A 1 58.91 -8.06 -39.35
N LEU A 2 59.66 -7.19 -38.66
CA LEU A 2 59.82 -7.19 -37.20
C LEU A 2 58.78 -6.24 -36.59
N LEU A 3 57.96 -6.74 -35.66
CA LEU A 3 57.06 -5.91 -34.84
C LEU A 3 57.85 -5.29 -33.68
N PRO A 4 57.73 -3.97 -33.39
CA PRO A 4 58.34 -3.39 -32.22
C PRO A 4 57.42 -3.51 -31.00
N TYR A 5 57.99 -4.00 -29.90
CA TYR A 5 57.45 -3.92 -28.55
C TYR A 5 57.39 -2.46 -28.10
N GLY A 6 56.19 -1.87 -28.10
CA GLY A 6 55.91 -0.56 -27.53
C GLY A 6 55.23 -0.68 -26.17
N SER A 7 56.03 -0.62 -25.10
CA SER A 7 55.61 -0.59 -23.71
C SER A 7 54.55 0.48 -23.42
N MET A 8 53.38 0.08 -22.91
CA MET A 8 52.42 0.99 -22.29
C MET A 8 53.04 1.63 -21.04
N ARG A 9 53.48 2.89 -21.14
CA ARG A 9 53.77 3.72 -19.96
C ARG A 9 52.45 4.10 -19.30
N LEU A 10 51.90 3.21 -18.47
CA LEU A 10 50.79 3.54 -17.59
C LEU A 10 51.23 4.63 -16.60
N ARG A 11 50.55 5.78 -16.66
CA ARG A 11 50.84 6.93 -15.81
C ARG A 11 50.52 6.57 -14.35
N PRO A 12 51.48 6.69 -13.41
CA PRO A 12 51.28 6.28 -12.00
C PRO A 12 50.12 7.00 -11.31
N ARG A 13 49.75 8.20 -11.79
CA ARG A 13 48.57 8.94 -11.32
C ARG A 13 47.24 8.22 -11.59
N VAL A 14 47.12 7.49 -12.70
CA VAL A 14 45.91 6.74 -13.03
C VAL A 14 45.76 5.53 -12.11
N PHE A 15 46.87 4.84 -11.81
CA PHE A 15 46.90 3.73 -10.85
C PHE A 15 46.60 4.19 -9.41
N LEU A 16 47.10 5.35 -9.00
CA LEU A 16 46.80 5.90 -7.68
C LEU A 16 45.33 6.32 -7.55
N LEU A 17 44.73 6.88 -8.61
CA LEU A 17 43.31 7.21 -8.64
C LEU A 17 42.42 5.95 -8.62
N SER A 18 42.75 4.94 -9.42
CA SER A 18 42.00 3.68 -9.41
C SER A 18 42.18 2.90 -8.10
N ALA A 19 43.36 2.94 -7.48
CA ALA A 19 43.59 2.37 -6.15
C ALA A 19 42.82 3.13 -5.06
N ALA A 20 42.74 4.47 -5.13
CA ALA A 20 41.95 5.26 -4.19
C ALA A 20 40.44 5.01 -4.35
N VAL A 21 39.94 4.90 -5.59
CA VAL A 21 38.54 4.54 -5.86
C VAL A 21 38.26 3.11 -5.38
N PHE A 22 39.18 2.16 -5.60
CA PHE A 22 39.05 0.79 -5.12
C PHE A 22 39.09 0.71 -3.59
N ALA A 23 39.95 1.47 -2.93
CA ALA A 23 40.00 1.54 -1.48
C ALA A 23 38.73 2.20 -0.91
N ALA A 24 38.20 3.23 -1.56
CA ALA A 24 36.95 3.87 -1.17
C ALA A 24 35.75 2.93 -1.34
N THR A 25 35.66 2.20 -2.47
CA THR A 25 34.61 1.21 -2.68
C THR A 25 34.73 0.04 -1.72
N LEU A 26 35.94 -0.50 -1.51
CA LEU A 26 36.19 -1.57 -0.55
C LEU A 26 35.87 -1.14 0.89
N TRP A 27 36.19 0.10 1.26
CA TRP A 27 35.81 0.67 2.56
C TRP A 27 34.30 0.82 2.71
N THR A 28 33.59 1.27 1.68
CA THR A 28 32.11 1.29 1.71
C THR A 28 31.49 -0.10 1.81
N PHE A 29 32.11 -1.11 1.19
CA PHE A 29 31.66 -2.51 1.29
C PHE A 29 31.96 -3.14 2.66
N LEU A 30 33.10 -2.80 3.28
CA LEU A 30 33.50 -3.32 4.59
C LEU A 30 32.82 -2.58 5.75
N ALA A 31 32.71 -1.25 5.67
CA ALA A 31 32.00 -0.41 6.66
C ALA A 31 30.47 -0.59 6.59
N GLY A 32 29.95 -1.12 5.48
CA GLY A 32 28.55 -1.50 5.33
C GLY A 32 28.14 -2.80 6.02
N ARG A 33 29.09 -3.56 6.60
CA ARG A 33 28.78 -4.70 7.46
C ARG A 33 28.30 -4.20 8.82
N GLN A 34 27.02 -3.83 8.88
CA GLN A 34 26.36 -3.61 10.17
C GLN A 34 26.42 -4.91 10.98
N PRO A 35 26.70 -4.84 12.30
CA PRO A 35 26.58 -5.99 13.18
C PRO A 35 25.18 -6.60 13.03
N ALA A 36 25.10 -7.93 13.19
CA ALA A 36 23.82 -8.63 13.21
C ALA A 36 22.89 -7.93 14.21
N PRO A 37 21.62 -7.65 13.85
CA PRO A 37 20.69 -7.01 14.77
C PRO A 37 20.57 -7.91 16.01
N THR A 38 21.00 -7.38 17.15
CA THR A 38 20.71 -7.98 18.46
C THR A 38 19.19 -8.13 18.56
N SER A 39 18.73 -9.33 18.88
CA SER A 39 17.31 -9.56 19.15
C SER A 39 16.89 -8.56 20.24
N PRO A 40 15.84 -7.75 20.00
CA PRO A 40 15.39 -6.80 20.99
C PRO A 40 15.03 -7.53 22.30
N ASP A 41 15.50 -6.99 23.43
CA ASP A 41 15.21 -7.52 24.75
C ASP A 41 13.69 -7.50 24.99
N ALA A 42 13.11 -8.65 25.34
CA ALA A 42 11.68 -8.81 25.53
C ALA A 42 11.12 -7.85 26.59
N GLN A 43 11.88 -7.60 27.65
CA GLN A 43 11.47 -6.67 28.71
C GLN A 43 11.46 -5.21 28.22
N ALA A 44 12.42 -4.84 27.36
CA ALA A 44 12.44 -3.51 26.75
C ALA A 44 11.27 -3.32 25.78
N LEU A 45 10.92 -4.35 25.01
CA LEU A 45 9.77 -4.32 24.09
C LEU A 45 8.44 -4.15 24.83
N GLU A 46 8.23 -4.89 25.92
CA GLU A 46 7.03 -4.79 26.75
C GLU A 46 6.88 -3.40 27.36
N ARG A 47 7.99 -2.82 27.85
CA ARG A 47 8.00 -1.47 28.42
C ARG A 47 7.72 -0.39 27.39
N ASP A 48 8.37 -0.47 26.22
CA ASP A 48 8.35 0.60 25.22
C ASP A 48 7.10 0.50 24.30
N TYR A 49 6.52 -0.69 24.11
CA TYR A 49 5.36 -0.96 23.25
C TYR A 49 4.31 -1.88 23.92
N PRO A 50 3.66 -1.41 25.00
CA PRO A 50 2.82 -2.24 25.85
C PRO A 50 1.56 -2.76 25.15
N LEU A 51 0.92 -2.00 24.25
CA LEU A 51 -0.27 -2.48 23.55
C LEU A 51 0.09 -3.55 22.54
N THR A 52 1.18 -3.37 21.79
CA THR A 52 1.69 -4.34 20.82
C THR A 52 2.06 -5.64 21.52
N TRP A 53 2.72 -5.56 22.67
CA TRP A 53 3.05 -6.72 23.48
C TRP A 53 1.78 -7.45 23.94
N LYS A 54 0.84 -6.74 24.55
CA LYS A 54 -0.39 -7.31 25.09
C LYS A 54 -1.33 -7.89 24.03
N HIS A 55 -1.56 -7.16 22.94
CA HIS A 55 -2.60 -7.47 21.96
C HIS A 55 -2.09 -8.24 20.75
N VAL A 56 -0.77 -8.34 20.53
CA VAL A 56 -0.19 -9.11 19.42
C VAL A 56 0.76 -10.19 19.92
N HIS A 57 1.73 -9.86 20.77
CA HIS A 57 2.75 -10.83 21.19
C HIS A 57 2.20 -11.93 22.11
N LEU A 58 1.42 -11.55 23.12
CA LEU A 58 0.83 -12.48 24.09
C LEU A 58 -0.49 -13.11 23.61
N PHE A 59 -0.95 -12.75 22.42
CA PHE A 59 -2.25 -13.18 21.93
C PHE A 59 -2.23 -14.65 21.51
N ASN A 60 -3.17 -15.45 22.04
CA ASN A 60 -3.22 -16.89 21.84
C ASN A 60 -4.38 -17.32 20.91
N GLY A 61 -4.41 -16.77 19.70
CA GLY A 61 -5.39 -17.11 18.67
C GLY A 61 -4.78 -17.77 17.43
N THR A 62 -5.61 -18.38 16.60
CA THR A 62 -5.14 -19.05 15.38
C THR A 62 -5.13 -18.08 14.19
N GLY A 63 -3.98 -17.96 13.52
CA GLY A 63 -3.81 -17.15 12.30
C GLY A 63 -3.44 -15.68 12.53
N GLY A 64 -3.04 -15.33 13.76
CA GLY A 64 -2.58 -14.00 14.11
C GLY A 64 -3.28 -13.47 15.36
N ALA A 65 -3.48 -12.15 15.42
CA ALA A 65 -4.04 -11.48 16.57
C ALA A 65 -5.16 -10.51 16.19
N TRP A 66 -6.13 -10.32 17.08
CA TRP A 66 -7.22 -9.39 16.85
C TRP A 66 -7.69 -8.71 18.13
N TYR A 67 -8.32 -7.56 17.94
CA TYR A 67 -9.04 -6.83 18.97
C TYR A 67 -10.38 -6.37 18.39
N ILE A 68 -11.45 -6.81 19.02
CA ILE A 68 -12.81 -6.36 18.72
C ILE A 68 -13.27 -5.52 19.91
N PRO A 69 -13.75 -4.28 19.72
CA PRO A 69 -14.24 -3.46 20.82
C PRO A 69 -15.35 -4.20 21.58
N PRO A 70 -15.35 -4.22 22.94
CA PRO A 70 -16.28 -5.04 23.72
C PRO A 70 -17.76 -4.82 23.37
N GLY A 71 -18.16 -3.57 23.08
CA GLY A 71 -19.54 -3.24 22.68
C GLY A 71 -19.93 -3.68 21.26
N TRP A 72 -19.03 -4.29 20.50
CA TRP A 72 -19.30 -4.79 19.15
C TRP A 72 -19.77 -6.25 19.14
N MET A 73 -19.41 -7.03 20.16
CA MET A 73 -19.89 -8.40 20.33
C MET A 73 -21.24 -8.39 21.05
N GLY A 74 -22.16 -9.26 20.62
CA GLY A 74 -23.45 -9.43 21.30
C GLY A 74 -23.29 -10.19 22.61
N GLU A 75 -24.13 -9.89 23.60
CA GLU A 75 -24.17 -10.68 24.85
C GLU A 75 -24.43 -12.16 24.51
N GLY A 76 -23.56 -13.06 25.00
CA GLY A 76 -23.67 -14.51 24.78
C GLY A 76 -23.12 -15.03 23.45
N GLN A 77 -22.50 -14.20 22.59
CA GLN A 77 -21.78 -14.71 21.42
C GLN A 77 -20.47 -15.39 21.85
N PRO A 78 -20.13 -16.57 21.29
CA PRO A 78 -18.86 -17.22 21.57
C PRO A 78 -17.70 -16.37 21.05
N GLU A 79 -16.59 -16.34 21.79
CA GLU A 79 -15.38 -15.68 21.32
C GLU A 79 -14.85 -16.40 20.07
N PRO A 80 -14.46 -15.65 19.01
CA PRO A 80 -13.91 -16.25 17.81
C PRO A 80 -12.60 -16.99 18.12
N GLN A 81 -12.39 -18.15 17.50
CA GLN A 81 -11.16 -18.93 17.69
C GLN A 81 -10.11 -18.66 16.60
N THR A 82 -10.57 -18.22 15.44
CA THR A 82 -9.73 -17.88 14.29
C THR A 82 -9.86 -16.41 13.94
N ILE A 83 -8.77 -15.85 13.37
CA ILE A 83 -8.79 -14.48 12.88
C ILE A 83 -9.84 -14.25 11.78
N VAL A 84 -10.15 -15.29 10.99
CA VAL A 84 -11.13 -15.22 9.90
C VAL A 84 -12.55 -15.05 10.45
N GLU A 85 -12.91 -15.82 11.48
CA GLU A 85 -14.16 -15.67 12.22
C GLU A 85 -14.25 -14.29 12.88
N ALA A 86 -13.18 -13.87 13.54
CA ALA A 86 -13.11 -12.57 14.21
C ALA A 86 -13.34 -11.41 13.23
N ALA A 87 -12.71 -11.47 12.05
CA ALA A 87 -12.86 -10.47 11.00
C ALA A 87 -14.29 -10.45 10.42
N ARG A 88 -14.89 -11.62 10.20
CA ARG A 88 -16.29 -11.74 9.75
C ARG A 88 -17.26 -11.13 10.77
N LEU A 89 -17.10 -11.46 12.05
CA LEU A 89 -17.94 -10.95 13.13
C LEU A 89 -17.82 -9.43 13.24
N ALA A 90 -16.60 -8.90 13.26
CA ALA A 90 -16.39 -7.46 13.35
C ALA A 90 -16.89 -6.72 12.11
N SER A 91 -16.73 -7.27 10.92
CA SER A 91 -17.25 -6.67 9.68
C SER A 91 -18.77 -6.57 9.69
N ASN A 92 -19.47 -7.61 10.11
CA ASN A 92 -20.92 -7.60 10.27
C ASN A 92 -21.36 -6.61 11.37
N ALA A 93 -20.65 -6.60 12.49
CA ALA A 93 -20.92 -5.69 13.60
C ALA A 93 -20.67 -4.23 13.22
N ALA A 94 -19.68 -3.93 12.39
CA ALA A 94 -19.36 -2.58 11.94
C ALA A 94 -20.33 -2.10 10.85
N THR A 95 -20.68 -2.98 9.90
CA THR A 95 -21.56 -2.64 8.78
C THR A 95 -23.00 -2.37 9.25
N SER A 96 -23.42 -2.99 10.35
CA SER A 96 -24.76 -2.81 10.92
C SER A 96 -24.99 -1.49 11.66
N LYS A 97 -23.94 -0.82 12.17
CA LYS A 97 -24.10 0.44 12.95
C LYS A 97 -23.28 1.58 12.37
N ARG A 98 -23.96 2.71 12.14
CA ARG A 98 -23.37 3.83 11.43
C ARG A 98 -22.12 4.46 12.06
N HIS A 99 -22.08 4.52 13.39
CA HIS A 99 -20.96 5.07 14.14
C HIS A 99 -19.71 4.17 14.12
N ARG A 100 -19.80 2.97 13.54
CA ARG A 100 -18.69 2.01 13.38
C ARG A 100 -18.11 2.05 11.97
N GLN A 101 -18.44 3.08 11.20
CA GLN A 101 -17.97 3.29 9.82
C GLN A 101 -17.29 4.67 9.73
N LEU A 102 -16.40 4.83 8.75
CA LEU A 102 -15.75 6.11 8.49
C LEU A 102 -16.80 7.17 8.13
N ALA A 103 -16.52 8.43 8.49
CA ALA A 103 -17.36 9.56 8.17
C ALA A 103 -17.76 9.60 6.67
N PHE A 104 -19.03 9.92 6.39
CA PHE A 104 -19.58 10.03 5.03
C PHE A 104 -19.45 8.77 4.15
N SER A 105 -19.21 7.60 4.74
CA SER A 105 -18.91 6.37 4.00
C SER A 105 -19.67 5.14 4.53
N ASN A 106 -19.64 4.06 3.74
CA ASN A 106 -20.03 2.72 4.21
C ASN A 106 -18.83 1.87 4.63
N ILE A 107 -17.62 2.46 4.69
CA ILE A 107 -16.38 1.76 5.01
C ILE A 107 -16.35 1.46 6.51
N PRO A 108 -16.29 0.19 6.93
CA PRO A 108 -16.28 -0.17 8.36
C PRO A 108 -14.94 0.23 9.03
N LEU A 109 -14.98 0.55 10.33
CA LEU A 109 -13.79 0.85 11.14
C LEU A 109 -13.08 -0.44 11.55
N LEU A 110 -12.54 -1.14 10.55
CA LEU A 110 -11.66 -2.29 10.73
C LEU A 110 -10.27 -1.90 10.22
N VAL A 111 -9.23 -2.34 10.90
CA VAL A 111 -7.86 -2.20 10.43
C VAL A 111 -7.26 -3.57 10.21
N HIS A 112 -6.75 -3.79 9.00
CA HIS A 112 -6.03 -5.01 8.66
C HIS A 112 -4.56 -4.70 8.48
N GLN A 113 -3.73 -5.38 9.26
CA GLN A 113 -2.27 -5.35 9.22
C GLN A 113 -1.73 -6.76 9.00
N THR A 114 -0.67 -6.91 8.21
CA THR A 114 -0.15 -8.23 7.83
C THR A 114 1.34 -8.34 8.09
N SER A 115 1.78 -9.50 8.54
CA SER A 115 3.19 -9.82 8.77
C SER A 115 3.43 -11.31 8.59
N ALA A 116 4.67 -11.72 8.31
CA ALA A 116 5.00 -13.15 8.28
C ALA A 116 4.73 -13.85 9.63
N THR A 117 4.82 -13.14 10.75
CA THR A 117 4.60 -13.70 12.10
C THR A 117 4.03 -12.69 13.08
N ALA A 118 3.19 -13.15 14.01
CA ALA A 118 2.75 -12.38 15.17
C ALA A 118 3.81 -12.28 16.29
N GLN A 119 4.95 -12.98 16.17
CA GLN A 119 6.03 -12.89 17.15
C GLN A 119 6.81 -11.58 17.01
N VAL A 120 6.40 -10.59 17.81
CA VAL A 120 6.96 -9.23 17.87
C VAL A 120 8.48 -9.21 18.07
N THR A 121 9.07 -10.17 18.79
CA THR A 121 10.52 -10.30 18.99
C THR A 121 11.30 -10.57 17.69
N ARG A 122 10.65 -11.09 16.66
CA ARG A 122 11.25 -11.34 15.34
C ARG A 122 11.13 -10.13 14.40
N TRP A 123 10.45 -9.08 14.83
CA TRP A 123 10.26 -7.90 14.02
C TRP A 123 11.45 -6.96 14.12
N LYS A 124 11.49 -6.02 13.18
CA LYS A 124 12.44 -4.93 13.24
C LYS A 124 11.96 -3.87 14.24
N PRO A 125 12.86 -3.29 15.05
CA PRO A 125 12.50 -2.25 16.01
C PRO A 125 11.74 -1.07 15.38
N ASP A 126 12.06 -0.74 14.13
CA ASP A 126 11.43 0.37 13.41
C ASP A 126 9.96 0.17 13.06
N VAL A 127 9.39 -1.04 13.14
CA VAL A 127 7.98 -1.31 12.83
C VAL A 127 7.09 -1.12 14.08
N LEU A 128 7.65 -1.31 15.27
CA LEU A 128 6.94 -1.35 16.54
C LEU A 128 6.16 -0.07 16.88
N PRO A 129 6.74 1.15 16.73
CA PRO A 129 6.00 2.37 17.09
C PRO A 129 4.68 2.54 16.34
N TRP A 130 4.54 1.90 15.18
CA TRP A 130 3.39 2.08 14.30
C TRP A 130 2.31 1.07 14.56
N VAL A 131 2.70 -0.17 14.85
CA VAL A 131 1.74 -1.16 15.32
C VAL A 131 1.14 -0.65 16.64
N GLU A 132 1.98 -0.12 17.52
CA GLU A 132 1.56 0.53 18.77
C GLU A 132 0.59 1.69 18.51
N GLN A 133 0.93 2.62 17.61
CA GLN A 133 0.06 3.77 17.31
C GLN A 133 -1.31 3.35 16.73
N TRP A 134 -1.38 2.33 15.90
CA TRP A 134 -2.66 1.84 15.36
C TRP A 134 -3.48 1.09 16.40
N LEU A 135 -2.82 0.35 17.28
CA LEU A 135 -3.46 -0.23 18.46
C LEU A 135 -3.98 0.86 19.40
N GLN A 136 -3.25 1.97 19.58
CA GLN A 136 -3.73 3.12 20.36
C GLN A 136 -5.03 3.69 19.76
N TYR A 137 -5.18 3.79 18.45
CA TYR A 137 -6.45 4.19 17.84
C TYR A 137 -7.58 3.21 18.06
N SER A 138 -7.26 1.92 18.14
CA SER A 138 -8.25 0.86 18.23
C SER A 138 -8.74 0.64 19.67
N VAL A 139 -7.81 0.65 20.63
CA VAL A 139 -8.02 0.21 22.01
C VAL A 139 -8.24 1.38 22.99
N SER A 140 -7.74 2.58 22.68
CA SER A 140 -7.78 3.68 23.68
C SER A 140 -9.20 4.24 23.87
N PRO A 141 -9.69 4.32 25.12
CA PRO A 141 -11.05 4.77 25.43
C PRO A 141 -11.30 6.27 25.19
N ASP A 142 -10.25 7.10 25.14
CA ASP A 142 -10.34 8.56 24.99
C ASP A 142 -10.71 9.02 23.57
N ARG A 143 -10.92 8.10 22.63
CA ARG A 143 -11.23 8.41 21.22
C ARG A 143 -12.68 8.08 20.91
N SER A 144 -13.34 9.04 20.24
CA SER A 144 -14.80 9.06 19.98
C SER A 144 -15.35 7.92 19.12
N SER A 145 -14.50 7.08 18.51
CA SER A 145 -14.93 6.07 17.55
C SER A 145 -14.09 4.80 17.69
N PRO A 146 -14.61 3.76 18.38
CA PRO A 146 -13.90 2.49 18.54
C PRO A 146 -13.67 1.84 17.18
N MET A 147 -12.54 1.14 17.04
CA MET A 147 -12.11 0.52 15.78
C MET A 147 -11.60 -0.88 16.09
N ALA A 148 -11.99 -1.85 15.27
CA ALA A 148 -11.47 -3.21 15.39
C ALA A 148 -10.12 -3.32 14.69
N TYR A 149 -9.24 -4.14 15.25
CA TYR A 149 -7.87 -4.31 14.79
C TYR A 149 -7.60 -5.79 14.50
N PHE A 150 -7.00 -6.06 13.34
CA PHE A 150 -6.67 -7.40 12.88
C PHE A 150 -5.22 -7.42 12.40
N PHE A 151 -4.44 -8.32 12.98
CA PHE A 151 -3.07 -8.59 12.62
C PHE A 151 -2.95 -10.01 12.08
N TRP A 152 -2.82 -10.13 10.76
CA TRP A 152 -2.78 -11.40 10.03
C TRP A 152 -1.35 -11.89 9.92
N ASP A 153 -1.13 -13.14 10.37
CA ASP A 153 0.10 -13.85 10.03
C ASP A 153 -0.06 -14.65 8.72
N ASP A 154 1.03 -15.24 8.21
CA ASP A 154 0.98 -16.06 7.00
C ASP A 154 -0.03 -17.23 7.13
N GLY A 155 -0.17 -17.79 8.32
CA GLY A 155 -1.15 -18.85 8.61
C GLY A 155 -2.60 -18.36 8.50
N GLY A 156 -2.88 -17.16 9.00
CA GLY A 156 -4.18 -16.50 8.90
C GLY A 156 -4.52 -16.10 7.47
N ILE A 157 -3.55 -15.61 6.71
CA ILE A 157 -3.71 -15.33 5.27
C ILE A 157 -4.06 -16.62 4.53
N LEU A 158 -3.36 -17.72 4.78
CA LEU A 158 -3.66 -19.01 4.14
C LEU A 158 -5.04 -19.55 4.54
N ALA A 159 -5.43 -19.42 5.82
CA ALA A 159 -6.76 -19.81 6.27
C ALA A 159 -7.85 -19.00 5.56
N PHE A 160 -7.65 -17.69 5.43
CA PHE A 160 -8.53 -16.80 4.69
C PHE A 160 -8.65 -17.21 3.21
N MET A 161 -7.52 -17.44 2.53
CA MET A 161 -7.51 -17.81 1.12
C MET A 161 -8.22 -19.16 0.90
N ARG A 162 -8.05 -20.13 1.81
CA ARG A 162 -8.74 -21.41 1.75
C ARG A 162 -10.26 -21.27 1.86
N GLU A 163 -10.74 -20.33 2.66
CA GLU A 163 -12.18 -20.15 2.89
C GLU A 163 -12.87 -19.32 1.78
N PHE A 164 -12.20 -18.30 1.24
CA PHE A 164 -12.86 -17.33 0.34
C PHE A 164 -12.40 -17.40 -1.11
N GLU A 165 -11.20 -17.89 -1.39
CA GLU A 165 -10.60 -17.87 -2.73
C GLU A 165 -9.86 -19.20 -2.97
N SER A 166 -10.53 -20.32 -2.65
CA SER A 166 -9.96 -21.69 -2.71
C SER A 166 -9.40 -22.02 -4.08
N ASP A 167 -10.09 -21.62 -5.14
CA ASP A 167 -9.74 -21.93 -6.52
C ASP A 167 -8.48 -21.19 -6.96
N PHE A 168 -8.13 -20.10 -6.28
CA PHE A 168 -6.94 -19.29 -6.54
C PHE A 168 -5.76 -19.66 -5.61
N LEU A 169 -5.98 -20.49 -4.59
CA LEU A 169 -4.99 -20.78 -3.55
C LEU A 169 -3.71 -21.43 -4.08
N ASP A 170 -3.83 -22.34 -5.05
CA ASP A 170 -2.67 -23.03 -5.63
C ASP A 170 -1.79 -22.04 -6.41
N ASP A 171 -2.42 -21.20 -7.24
CA ASP A 171 -1.74 -20.14 -7.98
C ASP A 171 -1.13 -19.10 -7.03
N PHE A 172 -1.85 -18.73 -5.96
CA PHE A 172 -1.39 -17.83 -4.91
C PHE A 172 -0.07 -18.32 -4.27
N ASN A 173 0.03 -19.63 -4.02
CA ASN A 173 1.21 -20.22 -3.39
C ASN A 173 2.35 -20.49 -4.37
N ALA A 174 2.05 -20.83 -5.61
CA ALA A 174 3.06 -21.20 -6.60
C ALA A 174 3.66 -19.99 -7.35
N LEU A 175 2.86 -18.97 -7.66
CA LEU A 175 3.22 -17.95 -8.65
C LEU A 175 3.66 -16.60 -8.07
N PHE A 176 3.45 -16.37 -6.77
CA PHE A 176 3.61 -15.06 -6.16
C PHE A 176 4.65 -15.03 -5.05
N THR A 177 5.46 -13.97 -5.06
CA THR A 177 6.38 -13.64 -3.98
C THR A 177 5.63 -13.22 -2.70
N PRO A 178 6.26 -13.25 -1.52
CA PRO A 178 5.62 -12.79 -0.28
C PRO A 178 5.06 -11.37 -0.34
N VAL A 179 5.72 -10.48 -1.10
CA VAL A 179 5.26 -9.09 -1.30
C VAL A 179 3.98 -9.06 -2.12
N GLU A 180 3.94 -9.78 -3.24
CA GLU A 180 2.75 -9.86 -4.09
C GLU A 180 1.59 -10.57 -3.39
N ARG A 181 1.87 -11.58 -2.56
CA ARG A 181 0.85 -12.23 -1.71
C ARG A 181 0.22 -11.24 -0.75
N ALA A 182 1.04 -10.40 -0.12
CA ALA A 182 0.55 -9.32 0.72
C ALA A 182 -0.23 -8.28 -0.12
N ASP A 183 0.20 -7.98 -1.35
CA ASP A 183 -0.53 -7.08 -2.26
C ASP A 183 -1.95 -7.58 -2.55
N ILE A 184 -2.06 -8.85 -2.92
CA ILE A 184 -3.34 -9.52 -3.24
C ILE A 184 -4.22 -9.61 -1.99
N PHE A 185 -3.67 -10.07 -0.87
CA PHE A 185 -4.43 -10.24 0.37
C PHE A 185 -5.08 -8.93 0.83
N ARG A 186 -4.43 -7.78 0.63
CA ARG A 186 -4.99 -6.49 1.01
C ARG A 186 -6.25 -6.12 0.24
N ILE A 187 -6.25 -6.38 -1.06
CA ILE A 187 -7.42 -6.17 -1.91
C ILE A 187 -8.53 -7.12 -1.49
N LEU A 188 -8.21 -8.39 -1.22
CA LEU A 188 -9.17 -9.40 -0.81
C LEU A 188 -9.75 -9.15 0.59
N ALA A 189 -8.94 -8.74 1.57
CA ALA A 189 -9.42 -8.38 2.90
C ALA A 189 -10.44 -7.24 2.82
N CYS A 190 -10.14 -6.19 2.05
CA CYS A 190 -11.10 -5.12 1.74
C CYS A 190 -12.35 -5.63 0.99
N LYS A 191 -12.17 -6.54 0.01
CA LYS A 191 -13.28 -7.11 -0.77
C LYS A 191 -14.26 -7.87 0.13
N TRP A 192 -13.75 -8.66 1.08
CA TRP A 192 -14.58 -9.56 1.88
C TRP A 192 -15.07 -8.93 3.19
N PHE A 193 -14.21 -8.21 3.91
CA PHE A 193 -14.51 -7.62 5.21
C PHE A 193 -14.69 -6.10 5.17
N GLY A 194 -14.22 -5.44 4.11
CA GLY A 194 -14.11 -3.99 4.06
C GLY A 194 -13.03 -3.46 5.00
N GLY A 195 -13.09 -2.16 5.26
CA GLY A 195 -12.26 -1.49 6.23
C GLY A 195 -11.03 -0.83 5.63
N VAL A 196 -10.14 -0.45 6.53
CA VAL A 196 -8.86 0.20 6.23
C VAL A 196 -7.78 -0.87 6.22
N VAL A 197 -7.09 -0.99 5.11
CA VAL A 197 -6.01 -1.95 4.98
C VAL A 197 -4.68 -1.22 4.91
N ARG A 198 -3.71 -1.68 5.72
CA ARG A 198 -2.35 -1.14 5.78
C ARG A 198 -1.35 -2.24 6.05
N VAL A 199 -0.17 -2.17 5.45
CA VAL A 199 0.92 -3.10 5.80
C VAL A 199 1.86 -2.54 6.89
N PRO A 200 2.19 -3.33 7.92
CA PRO A 200 3.49 -3.34 8.60
C PRO A 200 4.30 -4.56 8.11
N LEU A 201 5.14 -4.42 7.10
CA LEU A 201 5.88 -5.56 6.50
C LEU A 201 6.85 -6.17 7.53
N PRO A 202 6.98 -7.50 7.57
CA PRO A 202 8.29 -8.11 7.73
C PRO A 202 8.46 -9.30 6.79
N THR A 203 9.47 -9.18 5.93
CA THR A 203 10.36 -10.27 5.43
C THR A 203 11.44 -9.71 4.49
N ALA A 204 11.39 -8.43 4.12
CA ALA A 204 12.57 -7.67 3.72
C ALA A 204 12.53 -6.30 4.40
N ARG A 205 13.56 -6.09 5.21
CA ARG A 205 13.94 -4.91 5.99
C ARG A 205 13.13 -3.61 5.82
N LEU A 206 12.41 -3.24 6.90
CA LEU A 206 11.90 -1.89 7.25
C LEU A 206 10.72 -1.49 6.38
N ASP A 207 9.57 -1.09 6.93
CA ASP A 207 8.81 0.02 6.35
C ASP A 207 7.65 0.52 7.21
N ALA A 208 7.41 1.83 7.04
CA ALA A 208 6.31 2.67 7.48
C ALA A 208 6.38 3.27 8.89
N ARG A 209 7.14 4.37 9.05
CA ARG A 209 6.91 5.36 10.11
C ARG A 209 5.70 6.25 9.81
N LEU A 210 4.72 6.36 10.70
CA LEU A 210 3.48 7.14 10.49
C LEU A 210 3.32 8.26 11.50
N LEU A 211 3.16 9.47 11.00
CA LEU A 211 2.32 10.45 11.68
C LEU A 211 0.92 10.29 11.11
N THR A 212 0.14 9.38 11.68
CA THR A 212 -1.31 9.41 11.46
C THR A 212 -1.87 10.53 12.32
N ARG A 213 -1.95 11.72 11.75
CA ARG A 213 -2.85 12.75 12.27
C ARG A 213 -3.74 13.09 11.09
N PRO A 214 -5.03 12.73 11.05
CA PRO A 214 -5.94 12.37 12.15
C PRO A 214 -6.36 10.87 12.22
N HIS A 215 -7.21 10.53 13.19
CA HIS A 215 -7.80 9.19 13.38
C HIS A 215 -8.55 8.72 12.11
N PRO A 216 -8.51 7.42 11.73
CA PRO A 216 -9.14 6.90 10.51
C PRO A 216 -10.61 7.29 10.32
N ALA A 217 -11.38 7.33 11.41
CA ALA A 217 -12.78 7.76 11.39
C ALA A 217 -13.01 9.17 10.80
N THR A 218 -11.98 10.02 10.79
CA THR A 218 -12.03 11.42 10.34
C THR A 218 -11.25 11.67 9.05
N TRP A 219 -10.84 10.61 8.33
CA TRP A 219 -10.10 10.76 7.07
C TRP A 219 -10.89 11.43 5.96
N ILE A 220 -12.22 11.33 6.01
CA ILE A 220 -13.13 11.93 5.04
C ILE A 220 -13.83 13.12 5.70
N ARG A 221 -13.61 14.31 5.16
CA ARG A 221 -14.30 15.53 5.57
C ARG A 221 -15.34 15.91 4.52
N SER A 222 -16.31 16.74 4.90
CA SER A 222 -17.28 17.31 3.96
C SER A 222 -16.61 18.08 2.82
N SER A 223 -15.51 18.79 3.09
CA SER A 223 -14.73 19.49 2.06
C SER A 223 -14.15 18.56 0.99
N ASP A 224 -13.87 17.31 1.35
CA ASP A 224 -13.28 16.32 0.44
C ASP A 224 -14.31 15.79 -0.58
N LEU A 225 -15.60 15.99 -0.30
CA LEU A 225 -16.73 15.56 -1.11
C LEU A 225 -17.29 16.70 -1.96
N ALA A 226 -16.73 17.90 -1.85
CA ALA A 226 -17.20 19.08 -2.55
C ALA A 226 -17.15 18.92 -4.07
N VAL A 227 -18.12 19.54 -4.74
CA VAL A 227 -18.25 19.54 -6.20
C VAL A 227 -16.97 20.04 -6.88
N TRP A 228 -16.60 19.39 -7.98
CA TRP A 228 -15.46 19.76 -8.82
C TRP A 228 -15.76 19.45 -10.28
N THR A 229 -15.07 20.14 -11.19
CA THR A 229 -15.34 20.05 -12.63
C THR A 229 -14.07 19.64 -13.37
N ASP A 230 -14.18 18.68 -14.29
CA ASP A 230 -13.11 18.37 -15.23
C ASP A 230 -13.03 19.48 -16.28
N GLU A 231 -11.96 20.28 -16.23
CA GLU A 231 -11.72 21.41 -17.14
C GLU A 231 -11.72 21.01 -18.63
N VAL A 232 -11.40 19.75 -18.95
CA VAL A 232 -11.30 19.29 -20.35
C VAL A 232 -12.65 18.87 -20.91
N THR A 233 -13.46 18.17 -20.11
CA THR A 233 -14.76 17.64 -20.56
C THR A 233 -15.95 18.51 -20.16
N GLY A 234 -15.77 19.42 -19.19
CA GLY A 234 -16.86 20.19 -18.58
C GLY A 234 -17.74 19.38 -17.62
N SER A 235 -17.49 18.08 -17.48
CA SER A 235 -18.26 17.20 -16.59
C SER A 235 -17.99 17.54 -15.13
N THR A 236 -19.06 17.59 -14.34
CA THR A 236 -19.01 17.93 -12.92
C THR A 236 -19.28 16.70 -12.06
N TYR A 237 -18.51 16.55 -10.98
CA TYR A 237 -18.55 15.42 -10.05
C TYR A 237 -18.53 15.93 -8.61
N GLY A 238 -18.71 15.01 -7.65
CA GLY A 238 -18.77 15.34 -6.23
C GLY A 238 -20.20 15.48 -5.72
N HIS A 239 -20.35 16.10 -4.55
CA HIS A 239 -21.64 16.25 -3.89
C HIS A 239 -21.80 17.65 -3.30
N GLU A 240 -22.98 18.23 -3.51
CA GLU A 240 -23.38 19.48 -2.90
C GLU A 240 -24.15 19.18 -1.62
N PHE A 241 -23.58 19.53 -0.47
CA PHE A 241 -24.31 19.45 0.78
C PHE A 241 -25.34 20.58 0.83
N GLY A 242 -26.64 20.24 0.96
CA GLY A 242 -27.67 21.23 1.28
C GLY A 242 -27.35 21.95 2.59
N GLN A 243 -27.83 23.19 2.75
CA GLN A 243 -27.66 23.97 3.99
C GLN A 243 -28.26 23.19 5.18
N GLY A 244 -27.42 22.46 5.93
CA GLY A 244 -27.85 21.66 7.09
C GLY A 244 -27.03 20.39 7.40
N ALA A 245 -26.36 19.78 6.41
CA ALA A 245 -25.62 18.54 6.63
C ALA A 245 -24.14 18.80 6.98
N SER A 246 -23.86 19.27 8.20
CA SER A 246 -22.50 19.62 8.64
C SER A 246 -21.79 18.53 9.46
N SER A 247 -22.45 17.41 9.77
CA SER A 247 -21.88 16.35 10.61
C SER A 247 -22.07 14.95 10.05
N ALA A 248 -20.99 14.16 10.05
CA ALA A 248 -21.00 12.74 9.73
C ALA A 248 -21.87 11.88 10.68
N SER A 249 -22.27 12.44 11.84
CA SER A 249 -23.19 11.81 12.79
C SER A 249 -24.66 11.95 12.42
N ASP A 250 -25.00 12.76 11.41
CA ASP A 250 -26.39 12.99 11.06
C ASP A 250 -27.00 11.76 10.37
N LYS A 251 -28.20 11.35 10.80
CA LYS A 251 -28.91 10.20 10.21
C LYS A 251 -29.27 10.45 8.74
N THR A 252 -29.25 11.71 8.32
CA THR A 252 -29.54 12.17 6.95
C THR A 252 -28.30 12.31 6.08
N SER A 253 -27.07 12.22 6.64
CA SER A 253 -25.84 12.36 5.86
C SER A 253 -25.76 11.24 4.82
N SER A 254 -25.73 11.61 3.54
CA SER A 254 -25.52 10.69 2.44
C SER A 254 -24.18 9.99 2.57
N ARG A 255 -24.18 8.66 2.49
CA ARG A 255 -22.95 7.85 2.50
C ARG A 255 -22.52 7.63 1.08
N LEU A 256 -21.64 8.51 0.65
CA LEU A 256 -21.27 8.63 -0.75
C LEU A 256 -20.04 7.78 -1.04
N VAL A 257 -19.17 7.56 -0.04
CA VAL A 257 -17.89 6.89 -0.27
C VAL A 257 -18.01 5.40 0.06
N ASN A 258 -17.71 4.56 -0.92
CA ASN A 258 -17.54 3.13 -0.75
C ASN A 258 -16.10 2.67 -1.02
N LEU A 259 -15.26 3.51 -1.63
CA LEU A 259 -13.84 3.21 -1.85
C LEU A 259 -13.00 4.48 -1.72
N LEU A 260 -11.90 4.38 -0.98
CA LEU A 260 -10.95 5.46 -0.72
C LEU A 260 -9.56 5.04 -1.21
N TRP A 261 -9.01 5.85 -2.11
CA TRP A 261 -7.64 5.73 -2.59
C TRP A 261 -6.85 7.00 -2.31
N GLY A 262 -5.51 6.87 -2.31
CA GLY A 262 -4.59 8.00 -2.36
C GLY A 262 -3.78 7.97 -3.65
N LEU A 263 -3.32 9.13 -4.10
CA LEU A 263 -2.34 9.20 -5.19
C LEU A 263 -0.92 8.90 -4.70
N GLU A 264 -0.22 8.02 -5.42
CA GLU A 264 1.21 7.75 -5.27
C GLU A 264 2.05 8.61 -6.21
N ALA A 265 1.54 8.84 -7.42
CA ALA A 265 2.15 9.65 -8.45
C ALA A 265 1.12 10.57 -9.10
N ASP A 266 1.55 11.81 -9.37
CA ASP A 266 0.74 12.86 -9.97
C ASP A 266 1.67 13.77 -10.78
N THR A 267 1.78 13.47 -12.06
CA THR A 267 2.58 14.25 -13.01
C THR A 267 1.68 14.77 -14.12
N ASP A 268 2.15 15.76 -14.87
CA ASP A 268 1.47 16.19 -16.08
C ASP A 268 1.27 14.99 -17.03
N PRO A 269 0.00 14.59 -17.32
CA PRO A 269 -0.29 13.47 -18.20
C PRO A 269 0.21 13.64 -19.64
N GLN A 270 0.51 14.88 -20.07
CA GLN A 270 1.09 15.17 -21.38
C GLN A 270 2.63 15.07 -21.40
N SER A 271 3.26 14.84 -20.25
CA SER A 271 4.72 14.78 -20.10
C SER A 271 5.25 13.36 -19.98
N ASP A 272 6.58 13.23 -20.12
CA ASP A 272 7.30 11.98 -19.88
C ASP A 272 7.74 11.79 -18.41
N ALA A 273 7.42 12.75 -17.54
CA ALA A 273 7.94 12.82 -16.18
C ALA A 273 7.64 11.55 -15.36
N TYR A 274 6.46 10.96 -15.53
CA TYR A 274 6.08 9.77 -14.74
C TYR A 274 6.99 8.58 -15.01
N TRP A 275 7.29 8.27 -16.28
CA TRP A 275 8.15 7.13 -16.57
C TRP A 275 9.62 7.43 -16.32
N ARG A 276 10.05 8.70 -16.45
CA ARG A 276 11.37 9.14 -15.99
C ARG A 276 11.56 8.86 -14.50
N MET A 277 10.51 9.06 -13.71
CA MET A 277 10.48 8.73 -12.28
C MET A 277 10.19 7.26 -11.97
N GLY A 278 9.92 6.43 -12.98
CA GLY A 278 9.68 5.00 -12.82
C GLY A 278 8.23 4.61 -12.53
N TYR A 279 7.28 5.53 -12.59
CA TYR A 279 5.84 5.21 -12.49
C TYR A 279 5.32 4.62 -13.80
N THR A 280 4.19 3.92 -13.73
CA THR A 280 3.54 3.31 -14.91
C THR A 280 2.50 4.24 -15.51
N TYR A 281 1.80 5.00 -14.66
CA TYR A 281 0.81 6.00 -15.08
C TYR A 281 1.18 7.39 -14.54
N PRO A 282 0.80 8.48 -15.24
CA PRO A 282 1.01 9.85 -14.76
C PRO A 282 0.24 10.17 -13.49
N VAL A 283 -1.00 9.66 -13.40
CA VAL A 283 -1.80 9.65 -12.18
C VAL A 283 -1.93 8.20 -11.74
N GLN A 284 -1.28 7.84 -10.63
CA GLN A 284 -1.21 6.47 -10.13
C GLN A 284 -1.65 6.40 -8.68
N LEU A 285 -2.44 5.38 -8.35
CA LEU A 285 -2.94 5.13 -7.00
C LEU A 285 -1.89 4.44 -6.12
N THR A 286 -1.95 4.67 -4.81
CA THR A 286 -1.24 3.86 -3.81
C THR A 286 -1.93 2.53 -3.61
N GLN A 287 -1.14 1.46 -3.44
CA GLN A 287 -1.67 0.13 -3.15
C GLN A 287 -1.32 -0.36 -1.72
N TRP A 288 -0.33 0.27 -1.07
CA TRP A 288 0.09 -0.03 0.31
C TRP A 288 -0.90 0.44 1.39
N ALA A 289 -1.84 1.32 1.03
CA ALA A 289 -2.97 1.72 1.87
C ALA A 289 -4.20 2.00 1.01
N LEU A 290 -5.35 1.53 1.48
CA LEU A 290 -6.67 1.78 0.90
C LEU A 290 -7.74 1.63 1.99
N ALA A 291 -8.94 2.13 1.72
CA ALA A 291 -10.10 1.78 2.52
C ALA A 291 -11.32 1.50 1.65
N SER A 292 -12.09 0.46 1.94
CA SER A 292 -13.22 0.05 1.11
C SER A 292 -14.40 -0.45 1.93
N ALA A 293 -15.60 -0.24 1.43
CA ALA A 293 -16.75 -1.02 1.82
C ALA A 293 -16.57 -2.46 1.28
N PRO A 294 -17.15 -3.47 1.96
CA PRO A 294 -17.14 -4.82 1.45
C PRO A 294 -17.76 -4.90 0.06
N LYS A 295 -17.23 -5.79 -0.78
CA LYS A 295 -17.75 -6.17 -2.11
C LYS A 295 -17.76 -5.05 -3.16
N HIS A 296 -16.91 -4.04 -3.02
CA HIS A 296 -16.80 -2.99 -4.02
C HIS A 296 -16.34 -3.56 -5.39
N PRO A 297 -17.02 -3.27 -6.53
CA PRO A 297 -16.75 -3.90 -7.82
C PRO A 297 -15.31 -3.76 -8.34
N VAL A 298 -14.65 -2.62 -8.06
CA VAL A 298 -13.24 -2.39 -8.42
C VAL A 298 -12.30 -3.46 -7.85
N LEU A 299 -12.57 -3.99 -6.65
CA LEU A 299 -11.72 -5.00 -6.01
C LEU A 299 -11.89 -6.37 -6.68
N SER A 300 -13.11 -6.70 -7.11
CA SER A 300 -13.36 -7.88 -7.94
C SER A 300 -12.69 -7.75 -9.30
N ARG A 301 -12.78 -6.57 -9.93
CA ARG A 301 -12.14 -6.30 -11.22
C ARG A 301 -10.62 -6.42 -11.16
N PHE A 302 -10.00 -6.05 -10.04
CA PHE A 302 -8.57 -6.30 -9.82
C PHE A 302 -8.26 -7.80 -9.89
N MET A 303 -9.07 -8.63 -9.22
CA MET A 303 -8.91 -10.10 -9.27
C MET A 303 -9.17 -10.66 -10.66
N ASP A 304 -10.18 -10.16 -11.38
CA ASP A 304 -10.46 -10.58 -12.76
C ASP A 304 -9.25 -10.29 -13.66
N GLY A 305 -8.66 -9.11 -13.55
CA GLY A 305 -7.47 -8.72 -14.30
C GLY A 305 -6.24 -9.55 -13.92
N LEU A 306 -6.10 -9.92 -12.65
CA LEU A 306 -5.02 -10.79 -12.19
C LEU A 306 -5.17 -12.22 -12.74
N ASN A 307 -6.39 -12.77 -12.66
CA ASN A 307 -6.70 -14.10 -13.20
C ASN A 307 -6.51 -14.15 -14.71
N ALA A 308 -6.95 -13.12 -15.45
CA ALA A 308 -6.74 -13.03 -16.89
C ALA A 308 -5.25 -13.08 -17.25
N GLN A 309 -4.40 -12.31 -16.55
CA GLN A 309 -2.94 -12.33 -16.78
C GLN A 309 -2.33 -13.72 -16.52
N ILE A 310 -2.80 -14.43 -15.49
CA ILE A 310 -2.34 -15.79 -15.19
C ILE A 310 -2.78 -16.76 -16.28
N SER A 311 -4.05 -16.71 -16.69
CA SER A 311 -4.59 -17.56 -17.76
C SER A 311 -3.87 -17.31 -19.08
N GLU A 312 -3.60 -16.06 -19.44
CA GLU A 312 -2.82 -15.70 -20.63
C GLU A 312 -1.40 -16.26 -20.57
N ALA A 313 -0.72 -16.12 -19.43
CA ALA A 313 0.62 -16.67 -19.24
C ALA A 313 0.65 -18.21 -19.30
N LYS A 314 -0.39 -18.86 -18.76
CA LYS A 314 -0.55 -20.32 -18.84
C LYS A 314 -0.80 -20.79 -20.27
N ASN A 315 -1.65 -20.09 -21.02
CA ASN A 315 -1.97 -20.44 -22.40
C ASN A 315 -0.82 -20.15 -23.38
N ALA A 316 0.02 -19.16 -23.09
CA ALA A 316 1.17 -18.79 -23.92
C ALA A 316 2.34 -19.79 -23.86
N SER A 317 2.31 -20.75 -22.94
CA SER A 317 3.35 -21.79 -22.81
C SER A 317 2.75 -23.17 -23.03
N SER A 318 3.39 -23.97 -23.88
CA SER A 318 2.97 -25.36 -24.18
C SER A 318 3.25 -26.33 -23.03
N ASP A 319 4.13 -25.96 -22.09
CA ASP A 319 4.56 -26.82 -20.99
C ASP A 319 4.22 -26.18 -19.64
N ALA A 320 3.60 -26.94 -18.73
CA ALA A 320 3.15 -26.43 -17.43
C ALA A 320 4.28 -25.79 -16.58
N ALA A 321 5.51 -26.31 -16.69
CA ALA A 321 6.68 -25.73 -16.02
C ALA A 321 7.11 -24.38 -16.64
N GLY A 322 7.01 -24.24 -17.97
CA GLY A 322 7.29 -23.01 -18.70
C GLY A 322 6.26 -21.92 -18.43
N ALA A 323 4.98 -22.30 -18.35
CA ALA A 323 3.85 -21.44 -17.96
C ALA A 323 4.07 -20.84 -16.57
N THR A 324 4.42 -21.69 -15.60
CA THR A 324 4.66 -21.31 -14.21
C THR A 324 5.86 -20.36 -14.10
N ALA A 325 6.94 -20.65 -14.83
CA ALA A 325 8.14 -19.81 -14.86
C ALA A 325 7.91 -18.46 -15.56
N ALA A 326 7.08 -18.41 -16.60
CA ALA A 326 6.72 -17.17 -17.28
C ALA A 326 5.79 -16.30 -16.42
N ALA A 327 4.77 -16.91 -15.79
CA ALA A 327 3.87 -16.23 -14.86
C ALA A 327 4.61 -15.70 -13.62
N GLY A 328 5.61 -16.42 -13.11
CA GLY A 328 6.44 -15.99 -11.98
C GLY A 328 7.45 -14.88 -12.29
N LYS A 329 7.67 -14.52 -13.57
CA LYS A 329 8.61 -13.46 -14.00
C LYS A 329 7.94 -12.11 -14.30
N ALA A 330 6.63 -12.01 -14.13
CA ALA A 330 5.90 -10.77 -14.35
C ALA A 330 6.31 -9.68 -13.35
N ASP A 331 6.36 -8.41 -13.77
CA ASP A 331 6.73 -7.28 -12.92
C ASP A 331 5.68 -7.09 -11.79
N PRO A 332 6.05 -7.28 -10.50
CA PRO A 332 5.14 -7.14 -9.37
C PRO A 332 4.39 -5.81 -9.34
N LEU A 333 5.03 -4.71 -9.76
CA LEU A 333 4.41 -3.38 -9.75
C LEU A 333 3.22 -3.30 -10.71
N THR A 334 3.30 -4.00 -11.83
CA THR A 334 2.23 -4.05 -12.85
C THR A 334 1.23 -5.17 -12.61
N ARG A 335 1.64 -6.24 -11.94
CA ARG A 335 0.79 -7.42 -11.71
C ARG A 335 -0.13 -7.26 -10.51
N THR A 336 0.41 -6.82 -9.37
CA THR A 336 -0.31 -6.77 -8.09
C THR A 336 -0.18 -5.43 -7.37
N GLY A 337 0.82 -4.63 -7.72
CA GLY A 337 1.12 -3.34 -7.11
C GLY A 337 0.27 -2.15 -7.61
N PRO A 338 0.78 -0.91 -7.41
CA PRO A 338 0.09 0.34 -7.74
C PRO A 338 -0.50 0.45 -9.16
N ALA A 339 0.19 -0.09 -10.16
CA ALA A 339 -0.30 0.01 -11.54
C ALA A 339 -1.49 -0.92 -11.79
N ALA A 340 -1.55 -2.09 -11.14
CA ALA A 340 -2.67 -3.01 -11.27
C ALA A 340 -3.97 -2.41 -10.69
N VAL A 341 -3.91 -1.84 -9.49
CA VAL A 341 -5.09 -1.18 -8.87
C VAL A 341 -5.51 0.08 -9.62
N THR A 342 -4.56 0.83 -10.18
CA THR A 342 -4.83 1.98 -11.04
C THR A 342 -5.58 1.56 -12.30
N LEU A 343 -5.13 0.48 -12.95
CA LEU A 343 -5.80 -0.05 -14.15
C LEU A 343 -7.21 -0.56 -13.85
N ALA A 344 -7.38 -1.33 -12.77
CA ALA A 344 -8.68 -1.84 -12.35
C ALA A 344 -9.67 -0.69 -12.08
N THR A 345 -9.24 0.31 -11.30
CA THR A 345 -10.10 1.46 -10.92
C THR A 345 -10.42 2.33 -12.13
N SER A 346 -9.42 2.71 -12.91
CA SER A 346 -9.60 3.59 -14.08
C SER A 346 -10.49 2.95 -15.14
N THR A 347 -10.33 1.66 -15.41
CA THR A 347 -11.18 0.98 -16.39
C THR A 347 -12.62 0.81 -15.90
N TRP A 348 -12.82 0.59 -14.59
CA TRP A 348 -14.16 0.53 -14.02
C TRP A 348 -14.86 1.89 -14.15
N LEU A 349 -14.22 2.99 -13.71
CA LEU A 349 -14.79 4.33 -13.84
C LEU A 349 -15.04 4.74 -15.29
N HIS A 350 -14.15 4.37 -16.22
CA HIS A 350 -14.35 4.60 -17.64
C HIS A 350 -15.58 3.85 -18.17
N LYS A 351 -15.76 2.58 -17.77
CA LYS A 351 -16.89 1.76 -18.23
C LYS A 351 -18.22 2.23 -17.64
N GLU A 352 -18.25 2.57 -16.34
CA GLU A 352 -19.50 2.92 -15.66
C GLU A 352 -20.03 4.32 -16.05
N ILE A 353 -19.13 5.30 -16.18
CA ILE A 353 -19.54 6.71 -16.35
C ILE A 353 -18.73 7.47 -17.41
N GLY A 354 -17.91 6.79 -18.22
CA GLY A 354 -17.07 7.44 -19.24
C GLY A 354 -15.95 8.31 -18.65
N PHE A 355 -15.54 8.08 -17.40
CA PHE A 355 -14.62 8.97 -16.69
C PHE A 355 -13.24 9.08 -17.36
N ARG A 356 -12.72 10.30 -17.44
CA ARG A 356 -11.36 10.59 -17.88
C ARG A 356 -10.39 10.51 -16.70
N TRP A 357 -9.67 9.40 -16.56
CA TRP A 357 -8.76 9.15 -15.43
C TRP A 357 -7.80 10.32 -15.11
N ASN A 358 -7.22 10.93 -16.15
CA ASN A 358 -6.27 12.03 -16.03
C ASN A 358 -6.88 13.32 -15.45
N ALA A 359 -8.21 13.42 -15.30
CA ALA A 359 -8.86 14.52 -14.58
C ALA A 359 -8.60 14.49 -13.07
N LEU A 360 -8.13 13.37 -12.52
CA LEU A 360 -7.81 13.25 -11.10
C LEU A 360 -6.56 14.01 -10.67
N THR A 361 -5.72 14.46 -11.60
CA THR A 361 -4.50 15.22 -11.28
C THR A 361 -4.80 16.41 -10.37
N GLY A 362 -4.01 16.55 -9.31
CA GLY A 362 -4.07 17.65 -8.35
C GLY A 362 -3.21 18.85 -8.73
N LEU A 363 -2.48 18.77 -9.84
CA LEU A 363 -1.46 19.77 -10.19
C LEU A 363 -2.05 21.15 -10.53
N LYS A 364 -3.32 21.21 -10.95
CA LYS A 364 -3.98 22.45 -11.41
C LYS A 364 -5.01 23.01 -10.43
N ASP A 365 -5.38 22.26 -9.40
CA ASP A 365 -6.48 22.60 -8.49
C ASP A 365 -6.05 22.66 -7.01
N GLY A 366 -4.75 22.83 -6.78
CA GLY A 366 -4.17 22.93 -5.44
C GLY A 366 -4.11 21.60 -4.69
N GLY A 367 -4.24 20.49 -5.42
CA GLY A 367 -4.20 19.14 -4.85
C GLY A 367 -5.41 18.88 -3.98
N ARG A 368 -6.63 19.12 -4.49
CA ARG A 368 -7.87 18.81 -3.75
C ARG A 368 -8.27 17.34 -3.90
N ALA A 369 -9.00 16.84 -2.92
CA ALA A 369 -9.65 15.54 -3.00
C ALA A 369 -10.79 15.56 -4.04
N LYS A 370 -11.01 14.41 -4.69
CA LYS A 370 -11.97 14.26 -5.78
C LYS A 370 -12.83 13.01 -5.56
N LEU A 371 -14.13 13.25 -5.35
CA LEU A 371 -15.14 12.20 -5.35
C LEU A 371 -15.64 11.98 -6.78
N VAL A 372 -15.66 10.74 -7.23
CA VAL A 372 -16.17 10.30 -8.54
C VAL A 372 -17.01 9.04 -8.34
N SER A 373 -18.29 9.07 -8.73
CA SER A 373 -19.25 8.04 -8.33
C SER A 373 -19.24 7.89 -6.79
N ASP A 374 -18.77 6.76 -6.30
CA ASP A 374 -18.62 6.39 -4.90
C ASP A 374 -17.15 6.18 -4.48
N ILE A 375 -16.22 6.61 -5.33
CA ILE A 375 -14.78 6.52 -5.12
C ILE A 375 -14.22 7.89 -4.77
N LEU A 376 -13.66 8.02 -3.58
CA LEU A 376 -12.92 9.20 -3.16
C LEU A 376 -11.42 8.99 -3.40
N VAL A 377 -10.81 9.88 -4.18
CA VAL A 377 -9.37 9.89 -4.42
C VAL A 377 -8.75 11.09 -3.71
N LEU A 378 -7.88 10.81 -2.74
CA LEU A 378 -7.11 11.84 -2.05
C LEU A 378 -5.87 12.22 -2.87
N PRO A 379 -5.48 13.51 -2.85
CA PRO A 379 -4.28 14.01 -3.51
C PRO A 379 -3.01 13.38 -2.93
N ILE A 380 -1.85 13.60 -3.57
CA ILE A 380 -0.56 13.14 -3.06
C ILE A 380 -0.32 13.58 -1.61
N THR A 381 -0.70 14.80 -1.23
CA THR A 381 -0.61 15.27 0.16
C THR A 381 -1.34 14.37 1.15
N GLY A 382 -2.45 13.73 0.73
CA GLY A 382 -3.23 12.83 1.57
C GLY A 382 -2.46 11.59 2.04
N PHE A 383 -1.67 10.99 1.14
CA PHE A 383 -1.06 9.67 1.36
C PHE A 383 0.48 9.68 1.26
N SER A 384 1.07 10.66 0.58
CA SER A 384 2.52 10.86 0.42
C SER A 384 2.89 12.35 0.58
N PRO A 385 2.56 13.00 1.72
CA PRO A 385 3.02 14.34 2.04
C PRO A 385 4.54 14.39 2.26
N GLY A 386 5.12 15.58 2.26
CA GLY A 386 6.51 15.82 2.64
C GLY A 386 7.54 15.41 1.60
N ARG A 387 7.15 15.23 0.32
CA ARG A 387 8.14 14.94 -0.73
C ARG A 387 9.05 16.13 -0.94
N GLY A 388 10.36 15.87 -1.09
CA GLY A 388 11.36 16.89 -1.36
C GLY A 388 11.17 17.56 -2.73
N LYS A 389 12.04 18.52 -3.09
CA LYS A 389 11.92 19.32 -4.32
C LYS A 389 11.90 18.49 -5.60
N TYR A 390 12.69 17.41 -5.66
CA TYR A 390 12.74 16.53 -6.82
C TYR A 390 11.59 15.51 -6.77
N GLY A 391 10.74 15.50 -7.80
CA GLY A 391 9.58 14.59 -7.85
C GLY A 391 8.52 14.87 -6.79
N ASN A 392 8.35 16.15 -6.41
CA ASN A 392 7.38 16.59 -5.40
C ASN A 392 5.93 16.30 -5.81
N MET A 393 5.60 16.43 -7.10
CA MET A 393 4.26 16.11 -7.64
C MET A 393 3.10 16.83 -6.91
N GLY A 394 3.33 18.04 -6.39
CA GLY A 394 2.32 18.80 -5.64
C GLY A 394 2.16 18.39 -4.16
N SER A 395 3.06 17.55 -3.64
CA SER A 395 3.10 17.14 -2.23
C SER A 395 3.36 18.34 -1.31
N LYS A 396 2.44 18.57 -0.36
CA LYS A 396 2.57 19.57 0.70
C LYS A 396 3.25 18.96 1.95
N PRO A 397 3.68 19.77 2.94
CA PRO A 397 4.35 19.27 4.14
C PRO A 397 3.52 18.27 4.95
N VAL A 398 4.18 17.44 5.78
CA VAL A 398 3.51 16.46 6.66
C VAL A 398 2.61 17.09 7.73
N THR A 399 2.74 18.39 7.97
CA THR A 399 1.91 19.16 8.90
C THR A 399 0.66 19.75 8.23
N ASP A 400 0.50 19.55 6.92
CA ASP A 400 -0.65 20.05 6.18
C ASP A 400 -1.95 19.38 6.69
N PRO A 401 -3.06 20.12 6.86
CA PRO A 401 -4.31 19.55 7.35
C PRO A 401 -4.90 18.48 6.44
N ASP A 402 -4.46 18.37 5.18
CA ASP A 402 -4.85 17.32 4.23
C ASP A 402 -3.95 16.08 4.33
N ALA A 403 -2.89 16.07 5.13
CA ALA A 403 -2.06 14.89 5.37
C ALA A 403 -2.83 13.86 6.22
N ARG A 404 -2.93 12.61 5.78
CA ARG A 404 -3.63 11.51 6.51
C ARG A 404 -2.66 10.39 6.80
N LEU A 405 -1.90 10.02 5.79
CA LEU A 405 -0.89 8.98 5.83
C LEU A 405 0.42 9.52 5.25
N HIS A 406 1.54 9.08 5.78
CA HIS A 406 2.87 9.45 5.30
C HIS A 406 3.68 8.21 4.93
N HIS A 407 4.10 8.16 3.67
CA HIS A 407 4.93 7.09 3.14
C HIS A 407 6.40 7.54 3.06
N HIS A 408 7.28 6.94 3.88
CA HIS A 408 8.71 7.26 3.90
C HIS A 408 9.54 6.64 2.74
N ALA A 409 8.92 5.86 1.85
CA ALA A 409 9.52 5.38 0.59
C ALA A 409 10.94 4.78 0.72
N LEU A 410 11.21 3.97 1.74
CA LEU A 410 12.57 3.46 2.02
C LEU A 410 13.00 2.35 1.03
N GLY A 411 12.10 1.84 0.19
CA GLY A 411 12.44 0.99 -0.95
C GLY A 411 13.00 -0.39 -0.55
N SER A 412 12.51 -0.96 0.55
CA SER A 412 13.03 -2.17 1.21
C SER A 412 13.09 -3.45 0.36
N TRP A 413 12.24 -3.56 -0.66
CA TRP A 413 12.26 -4.65 -1.63
C TRP A 413 13.32 -4.47 -2.73
N ARG A 414 13.84 -3.25 -2.92
CA ARG A 414 14.85 -2.95 -3.94
C ARG A 414 16.19 -3.51 -3.48
N ARG A 415 16.62 -4.60 -4.10
CA ARG A 415 18.02 -5.04 -4.05
C ARG A 415 18.79 -4.30 -5.12
N PHE A 416 20.07 -4.06 -4.87
CA PHE A 416 20.93 -3.51 -5.91
C PHE A 416 21.01 -4.51 -7.07
N ASP A 417 20.56 -4.07 -8.24
CA ASP A 417 20.67 -4.80 -9.50
C ASP A 417 21.20 -3.81 -10.54
N LEU A 418 22.34 -4.17 -11.16
CA LEU A 418 23.02 -3.29 -12.13
C LEU A 418 22.13 -2.93 -13.31
N ARG A 419 21.30 -3.86 -13.80
CA ARG A 419 20.40 -3.62 -14.93
C ARG A 419 19.27 -2.69 -14.53
N VAL A 420 18.71 -2.87 -13.33
CA VAL A 420 17.65 -2.01 -12.79
C VAL A 420 18.17 -0.59 -12.56
N GLU A 421 19.36 -0.44 -11.96
CA GLU A 421 19.96 0.87 -11.68
C GLU A 421 20.39 1.58 -12.97
N TYR A 422 20.96 0.87 -13.94
CA TYR A 422 21.25 1.44 -15.25
C TYR A 422 19.96 1.85 -15.99
N GLY A 423 18.91 1.00 -15.94
CA GLY A 423 17.61 1.34 -16.50
C GLY A 423 16.99 2.57 -15.84
N LYS A 424 17.14 2.72 -14.52
CA LYS A 424 16.73 3.92 -13.76
C LYS A 424 17.50 5.15 -14.22
N PHE A 425 18.82 5.06 -14.38
CA PHE A 425 19.64 6.15 -14.91
C PHE A 425 19.21 6.53 -16.33
N CYS A 426 19.03 5.55 -17.21
CA CYS A 426 18.58 5.75 -18.60
C CYS A 426 17.23 6.48 -18.65
N ARG A 427 16.25 6.04 -17.86
CA ARG A 427 14.93 6.69 -17.74
C ARG A 427 15.06 8.11 -17.20
N THR A 428 15.78 8.28 -16.10
CA THR A 428 15.84 9.57 -15.40
C THR A 428 16.53 10.64 -16.24
N MET A 429 17.71 10.31 -16.80
CA MET A 429 18.55 11.28 -17.51
C MET A 429 18.12 11.50 -18.95
N PHE A 430 17.78 10.42 -19.68
CA PHE A 430 17.52 10.50 -21.12
C PHE A 430 16.04 10.37 -21.49
N GLY A 431 15.19 9.89 -20.58
CA GLY A 431 13.78 9.61 -20.88
C GLY A 431 13.56 8.34 -21.70
N TRP A 432 14.62 7.54 -21.90
CA TRP A 432 14.60 6.29 -22.65
C TRP A 432 14.37 5.10 -21.72
N CYS A 433 14.46 3.87 -22.24
CA CYS A 433 14.35 2.64 -21.44
C CYS A 433 13.04 2.53 -20.62
N LYS A 434 11.94 3.10 -21.14
CA LYS A 434 10.62 3.14 -20.48
C LYS A 434 10.13 1.75 -20.07
N THR A 435 10.35 0.76 -20.94
CA THR A 435 9.88 -0.63 -20.77
C THR A 435 10.86 -1.53 -20.01
N TRP A 436 12.02 -1.02 -19.60
CA TRP A 436 12.99 -1.82 -18.86
C TRP A 436 12.48 -2.11 -17.45
N THR A 437 12.80 -3.30 -16.93
CA THR A 437 12.38 -3.72 -15.58
C THR A 437 12.77 -2.69 -14.52
N LYS A 438 11.88 -2.54 -13.54
CA LYS A 438 12.03 -1.68 -12.36
C LYS A 438 12.34 -2.50 -11.11
N VAL A 439 12.36 -3.83 -11.25
CA VAL A 439 12.48 -4.81 -10.18
C VAL A 439 13.66 -5.74 -10.46
N PRO A 440 14.50 -6.03 -9.45
CA PRO A 440 15.57 -7.03 -9.57
C PRO A 440 15.03 -8.39 -10.01
N ALA A 441 15.84 -9.13 -10.76
CA ALA A 441 15.53 -10.49 -11.18
C ALA A 441 15.54 -11.50 -10.02
#